data_AF-A0A5C8BBA3-F1
#
_entry.id   AF-A0A5C8BBA3-F1
#
_cell.length_a   1.000
_cell.length_b   1.000
_cell.length_c   1.000
_cell.angle_alpha   90.00
_cell.angle_beta   90.00
_cell.angle_gamma   90.00
#
_symmetry.space_group_name_H-M   'P 1'
#
loop_
_entity.id
_entity.type
_entity.pdbx_description
1 polymer ?
#
loop_
_entity_poly.entity_id
_entity_poly.type
_entity_poly.pdbx_seq_one_letter_code
_entity_poly.pdbx_strand_id
1 'polypeptide(L)'
;MGLFAKQRTKVSNNNRNNNSNKLVITPVFQYTYSTDGGQNMARRQPIAPDELFETANRLKAEGKEVTALALLDALGGGSLSTIYKHLEVWQASKPVEVITPGDELPPQVLASFTASWRLATQEAGRQVIEVKEKAKEEVAAALRQFHGALDAIRKLEQESEADAQEIERLSDKLEKTETALHDLQKEAAGHKSQVEQLQKLMEKQEKTIEGLRQEAAKAAELKGTVATLQAQNDKLMDRLPKSK
;
A
#
# COMPACT_ATOMS: atom_id res chain seq x y z
N MET A 1 -10.69 -24.82 25.20
CA MET A 1 -10.41 -24.09 23.94
C MET A 1 -11.04 -22.71 24.06
N GLY A 2 -10.41 -21.56 23.91
CA GLY A 2 -9.03 -21.18 23.66
C GLY A 2 -8.88 -19.74 24.17
N LEU A 3 -7.76 -19.48 24.85
CA LEU A 3 -7.37 -18.20 25.41
C LEU A 3 -6.99 -17.24 24.27
N PHE A 4 -7.57 -16.05 24.19
CA PHE A 4 -7.03 -14.97 23.38
C PHE A 4 -6.52 -13.84 24.27
N ALA A 5 -5.21 -13.86 24.46
CA ALA A 5 -4.43 -12.85 25.16
C ALA A 5 -4.34 -11.58 24.32
N LYS A 6 -4.68 -10.45 24.95
CA LYS A 6 -4.61 -9.09 24.41
C LYS A 6 -3.15 -8.61 24.49
N GLN A 7 -2.38 -8.71 23.40
CA GLN A 7 -1.06 -8.08 23.33
C GLN A 7 -1.22 -6.59 22.98
N ARG A 8 -0.90 -5.74 23.97
CA ARG A 8 -0.58 -4.32 23.79
C ARG A 8 0.79 -4.22 23.12
N THR A 9 0.86 -3.83 21.86
CA THR A 9 2.10 -3.37 21.24
C THR A 9 2.31 -1.89 21.51
N LYS A 10 3.50 -1.59 22.02
CA LYS A 10 3.95 -0.26 22.43
C LYS A 10 4.11 0.64 21.21
N VAL A 11 3.51 1.83 21.29
CA VAL A 11 3.80 2.97 20.42
C VAL A 11 5.23 3.42 20.72
N SER A 12 6.12 3.33 19.72
CA SER A 12 7.45 3.95 19.75
C SER A 12 7.46 5.10 18.77
N ASN A 13 7.37 6.32 19.30
CA ASN A 13 7.69 7.55 18.58
C ASN A 13 9.18 7.56 18.26
N ASN A 14 9.55 7.71 16.99
CA ASN A 14 10.77 8.46 16.68
C ASN A 14 10.67 9.19 15.34
N ASN A 15 11.11 10.43 15.42
CA ASN A 15 10.91 11.54 14.52
C ASN A 15 12.12 11.72 13.59
N ARG A 16 11.87 12.34 12.42
CA ARG A 16 12.81 12.98 11.48
C ARG A 16 13.82 12.08 10.77
N ASN A 17 13.67 11.94 9.45
CA ASN A 17 14.59 12.66 8.57
C ASN A 17 14.00 12.88 7.17
N ASN A 18 14.01 14.14 6.74
CA ASN A 18 13.83 14.57 5.37
C ASN A 18 15.03 14.10 4.54
N ASN A 19 14.79 13.40 3.43
CA ASN A 19 15.64 13.61 2.26
C ASN A 19 14.90 13.23 0.97
N SER A 20 14.54 14.25 0.21
CA SER A 20 14.12 14.15 -1.17
C SER A 20 15.30 13.65 -2.00
N ASN A 21 15.22 12.43 -2.54
CA ASN A 21 16.12 12.02 -3.61
C ASN A 21 15.34 11.36 -4.74
N LYS A 22 15.42 12.02 -5.90
CA LYS A 22 14.85 11.63 -7.18
C LYS A 22 15.29 10.21 -7.54
N LEU A 23 14.35 9.30 -7.78
CA LEU A 23 14.65 8.01 -8.42
C LEU A 23 14.99 8.25 -9.89
N VAL A 24 16.28 8.31 -10.20
CA VAL A 24 16.80 8.04 -11.53
C VAL A 24 17.05 6.54 -11.57
N ILE A 25 16.22 5.81 -12.32
CA ILE A 25 16.40 4.38 -12.56
C ILE A 25 17.44 4.25 -13.68
N THR A 26 18.70 4.08 -13.30
CA THR A 26 19.77 3.56 -14.17
C THR A 26 19.91 2.05 -13.94
N PRO A 27 19.79 1.19 -14.97
CA PRO A 27 20.07 -0.23 -14.79
C PRO A 27 21.59 -0.44 -14.67
N VAL A 28 22.03 -0.89 -13.49
CA VAL A 28 23.39 -1.39 -13.25
C VAL A 28 23.43 -2.86 -13.68
N PHE A 29 24.11 -3.14 -14.79
CA PHE A 29 24.42 -4.51 -15.21
C PHE A 29 25.60 -5.00 -14.37
N GLN A 30 25.32 -5.81 -13.33
CA GLN A 30 26.35 -6.47 -12.55
C GLN A 30 26.89 -7.68 -13.33
N TYR A 31 28.11 -7.58 -13.83
CA TYR A 31 28.89 -8.75 -14.25
C TYR A 31 29.47 -9.41 -13.00
N THR A 32 28.92 -10.56 -12.62
CA THR A 32 29.57 -11.48 -11.68
C THR A 32 30.68 -12.22 -12.42
N TYR A 33 31.95 -11.88 -12.13
CA TYR A 33 33.07 -12.73 -12.50
C TYR A 33 33.30 -13.76 -11.39
N SER A 34 33.00 -15.03 -11.68
CA SER A 34 33.46 -16.16 -10.86
C SER A 34 34.97 -16.21 -10.90
N THR A 35 35.61 -15.87 -9.78
CA THR A 35 37.00 -16.23 -9.51
C THR A 35 37.02 -17.65 -8.96
N ASP A 36 37.30 -18.62 -9.82
CA ASP A 36 37.70 -19.96 -9.39
C ASP A 36 39.04 -20.33 -10.04
N GLY A 37 39.92 -20.91 -9.23
CA GLY A 37 41.09 -21.66 -9.70
C GLY A 37 42.34 -20.85 -10.06
N GLY A 38 43.15 -20.52 -9.05
CA GLY A 38 44.59 -20.39 -9.26
C GLY A 38 45.17 -21.75 -9.70
N GLN A 39 45.54 -21.87 -10.98
CA GLN A 39 46.30 -22.98 -11.54
C GLN A 39 47.33 -22.44 -12.54
N ASN A 40 48.60 -22.51 -12.14
CA ASN A 40 49.74 -22.82 -12.99
C ASN A 40 50.00 -21.93 -14.23
N MET A 41 50.86 -20.91 -14.06
CA MET A 41 51.52 -20.18 -15.16
C MET A 41 52.57 -21.07 -15.85
N ALA A 42 52.12 -22.14 -16.51
CA ALA A 42 52.88 -22.74 -17.59
C ALA A 42 52.73 -21.80 -18.80
N ARG A 43 53.86 -21.30 -19.35
CA ARG A 43 53.83 -20.62 -20.65
C ARG A 43 53.26 -21.60 -21.66
N ARG A 44 52.02 -21.38 -22.11
CA ARG A 44 51.36 -22.22 -23.12
C ARG A 44 52.20 -22.20 -24.39
N GLN A 45 52.38 -23.37 -24.99
CA GLN A 45 53.20 -23.57 -26.18
C GLN A 45 52.74 -22.64 -27.31
N PRO A 46 53.68 -22.09 -28.11
CA PRO A 46 53.30 -21.35 -29.32
C PRO A 46 52.51 -22.27 -30.24
N ILE A 47 51.33 -21.81 -30.70
CA ILE A 47 50.49 -22.55 -31.65
C ILE A 47 51.35 -22.91 -32.87
N ALA A 48 51.42 -24.20 -33.20
CA ALA A 48 52.09 -24.64 -34.42
C ALA A 48 51.23 -24.27 -35.64
N PRO A 49 51.83 -23.80 -36.75
CA PRO A 49 51.09 -23.47 -37.96
C PRO A 49 50.21 -24.61 -38.47
N ASP A 50 50.72 -25.84 -38.40
CA ASP A 50 50.04 -27.04 -38.91
C ASP A 50 48.77 -27.38 -38.11
N GLU A 51 48.81 -27.23 -36.78
CA GLU A 51 47.67 -27.46 -35.89
C GLU A 51 46.52 -26.47 -36.15
N LEU A 52 46.87 -25.21 -36.45
CA LEU A 52 45.90 -24.20 -36.84
C LEU A 52 45.27 -24.53 -38.20
N PHE A 53 46.07 -25.05 -39.15
CA PHE A 53 45.59 -25.36 -40.50
C PHE A 53 44.67 -26.57 -40.50
N GLU A 54 45.00 -27.61 -39.72
CA GLU A 54 44.12 -28.76 -39.50
C GLU A 54 42.79 -28.34 -38.85
N THR A 55 42.84 -27.48 -37.84
CA THR A 55 41.64 -26.98 -37.14
C THR A 55 40.79 -26.10 -38.07
N ALA A 56 41.42 -25.26 -38.88
CA ALA A 56 40.77 -24.45 -39.91
C ALA A 56 40.09 -25.31 -40.97
N ASN A 57 40.76 -26.35 -41.46
CA ASN A 57 40.21 -27.29 -42.43
C ASN A 57 39.04 -28.09 -41.84
N ARG A 58 39.13 -28.50 -40.57
CA ARG A 58 38.03 -29.15 -39.85
C ARG A 58 36.82 -28.23 -39.72
N LEU A 59 37.00 -26.98 -39.30
CA LEU A 59 35.91 -26.00 -39.22
C LEU A 59 35.25 -25.75 -40.58
N LYS A 60 36.04 -25.68 -41.66
CA LYS A 60 35.51 -25.58 -43.02
C LYS A 60 34.71 -26.82 -43.42
N ALA A 61 35.20 -28.03 -43.10
CA ALA A 61 34.51 -29.30 -43.40
C ALA A 61 33.18 -29.44 -42.61
N GLU A 62 33.10 -28.86 -41.42
CA GLU A 62 31.87 -28.77 -40.62
C GLU A 62 30.89 -27.69 -41.11
N GLY A 63 31.23 -26.95 -42.17
CA GLY A 63 30.41 -25.85 -42.70
C GLY A 63 30.39 -24.61 -41.81
N LYS A 64 31.32 -24.51 -40.85
CA LYS A 64 31.45 -23.35 -39.96
C LYS A 64 32.42 -22.33 -40.54
N GLU A 65 32.15 -21.05 -40.28
CA GLU A 65 33.04 -19.97 -40.69
C GLU A 65 34.37 -20.03 -39.94
N VAL A 66 35.47 -20.09 -40.69
CA VAL A 66 36.83 -20.10 -40.13
C VAL A 66 37.26 -18.67 -39.81
N THR A 67 36.81 -18.17 -38.65
CA THR A 67 37.20 -16.87 -38.10
C THR A 67 38.30 -17.02 -37.05
N ALA A 68 39.08 -15.96 -36.80
CA ALA A 68 40.15 -15.99 -35.80
C ALA A 68 39.63 -16.32 -34.38
N LEU A 69 38.41 -15.92 -34.07
CA LEU A 69 37.74 -16.25 -32.80
C LEU A 69 37.28 -17.71 -32.75
N ALA A 70 36.70 -18.23 -33.85
CA ALA A 70 36.32 -19.64 -33.93
C ALA A 70 37.54 -20.57 -33.84
N LEU A 71 38.67 -20.16 -34.42
CA LEU A 71 39.94 -20.88 -34.29
C LEU A 71 40.50 -20.79 -32.87
N LEU A 72 40.46 -19.61 -32.24
CA LEU A 72 40.92 -19.45 -30.86
C LEU A 72 40.13 -20.34 -29.88
N ASP A 73 38.81 -20.42 -30.08
CA ASP A 73 37.92 -21.26 -29.28
C ASP A 73 38.17 -22.75 -29.55
N ALA A 74 38.29 -23.14 -30.82
CA ALA A 74 38.54 -24.54 -31.21
C ALA A 74 39.95 -25.05 -30.86
N LEU A 75 40.96 -24.17 -30.81
CA LEU A 75 42.32 -24.47 -30.38
C LEU A 75 42.49 -24.40 -28.85
N GLY A 76 41.51 -23.83 -28.13
CA GLY A 76 41.54 -23.73 -26.67
C GLY A 76 42.57 -22.73 -26.11
N GLY A 77 43.14 -21.87 -26.96
CA GLY A 77 44.00 -20.76 -26.56
C GLY A 77 45.14 -20.43 -27.53
N GLY A 78 45.79 -19.29 -27.29
CA GLY A 78 46.92 -18.76 -28.04
C GLY A 78 46.78 -17.26 -28.31
N SER A 79 47.84 -16.61 -28.80
CA SER A 79 47.77 -15.18 -29.11
C SER A 79 46.97 -14.95 -30.39
N LEU A 80 45.95 -14.09 -30.33
CA LEU A 80 45.19 -13.65 -31.51
C LEU A 80 46.12 -13.11 -32.60
N SER A 81 47.20 -12.41 -32.25
CA SER A 81 48.18 -11.89 -33.22
C SER A 81 48.84 -13.01 -34.03
N THR A 82 49.12 -14.15 -33.39
CA THR A 82 49.72 -15.33 -34.01
C THR A 82 48.69 -16.09 -34.85
N ILE A 83 47.44 -16.18 -34.36
CA ILE A 83 46.33 -16.77 -35.11
C ILE A 83 46.06 -15.96 -36.38
N TYR A 84 46.03 -14.63 -36.33
CA TYR A 84 45.85 -13.79 -37.52
C TYR A 84 46.95 -14.03 -38.55
N LYS A 85 48.22 -14.10 -38.12
CA LYS A 85 49.35 -14.36 -39.02
C LYS A 85 49.22 -15.70 -39.74
N HIS A 86 48.85 -16.76 -39.03
CA HIS A 86 48.70 -18.09 -39.64
C HIS A 86 47.39 -18.23 -40.42
N LEU A 87 46.30 -17.60 -39.99
CA LEU A 87 45.04 -17.54 -40.72
C LEU A 87 45.21 -16.84 -42.07
N GLU A 88 46.00 -15.77 -42.14
CA GLU A 88 46.33 -15.09 -43.39
C GLU A 88 47.10 -16.01 -44.35
N VAL A 89 48.09 -16.76 -43.83
CA VAL A 89 48.83 -17.76 -44.62
C VAL A 89 47.92 -18.91 -45.07
N TRP A 90 47.03 -19.40 -44.20
CA TRP A 90 46.05 -20.43 -44.55
C TRP A 90 45.08 -19.94 -45.62
N GLN A 91 44.55 -18.72 -45.49
CA GLN A 91 43.68 -18.10 -46.49
C GLN A 91 44.40 -17.90 -47.83
N ALA A 92 45.67 -17.47 -47.81
CA ALA A 92 46.49 -17.31 -49.00
C ALA A 92 46.89 -18.66 -49.64
N SER A 93 46.99 -19.73 -48.85
CA SER A 93 47.26 -21.09 -49.34
C SER A 93 46.02 -21.79 -49.92
N LYS A 94 44.84 -21.17 -49.84
CA LYS A 94 43.66 -21.72 -50.51
C LYS A 94 43.93 -21.68 -52.02
N PRO A 95 43.78 -22.79 -52.75
CA PRO A 95 43.62 -22.69 -54.20
C PRO A 95 42.46 -21.74 -54.42
N VAL A 96 42.67 -20.71 -55.25
CA VAL A 96 41.59 -19.82 -55.69
C VAL A 96 40.46 -20.73 -56.15
N GLU A 97 39.37 -20.77 -55.40
CA GLU A 97 38.14 -21.44 -55.85
C GLU A 97 37.73 -20.66 -57.09
N VAL A 98 38.16 -21.16 -58.25
CA VAL A 98 37.61 -20.77 -59.53
C VAL A 98 36.15 -21.16 -59.42
N ILE A 99 35.32 -20.18 -59.06
CA ILE A 99 33.89 -20.26 -59.29
C ILE A 99 33.78 -20.37 -60.80
N THR A 100 33.80 -21.60 -61.32
CA THR A 100 33.29 -21.87 -62.65
C THR A 100 31.91 -21.21 -62.67
N PRO A 101 31.63 -20.24 -63.57
CA PRO A 101 30.27 -19.75 -63.72
C PRO A 101 29.43 -21.00 -64.02
N GLY A 102 28.60 -21.38 -63.04
CA GLY A 102 27.77 -22.57 -63.15
C GLY A 102 26.96 -22.46 -64.43
N ASP A 103 26.80 -23.59 -65.12
CA ASP A 103 25.98 -23.73 -66.32
C ASP A 103 24.75 -22.82 -66.25
N GLU A 104 24.56 -21.97 -67.26
CA GLU A 104 23.44 -21.05 -67.34
C GLU A 104 22.14 -21.81 -67.07
N LEU A 105 21.49 -21.50 -65.95
CA LEU A 105 20.23 -22.11 -65.56
C LEU A 105 19.24 -21.97 -66.73
N PRO A 106 18.58 -23.07 -67.15
CA PRO A 106 17.64 -23.02 -68.25
C PRO A 106 16.63 -21.88 -68.06
N PRO A 107 16.34 -21.06 -69.09
CA PRO A 107 15.48 -19.88 -68.96
C PRO A 107 14.12 -20.17 -68.32
N GLN A 108 13.58 -21.36 -68.53
CA GLN A 108 12.33 -21.82 -67.94
C GLN A 108 12.39 -21.96 -66.41
N VAL A 109 13.53 -22.40 -65.86
CA VAL A 109 13.75 -22.54 -64.41
C VAL A 109 13.90 -21.17 -63.75
N LEU A 110 14.62 -20.24 -64.41
CA LEU A 110 14.72 -18.86 -63.93
C LEU A 110 13.35 -18.15 -63.94
N ALA A 111 12.56 -18.36 -64.99
CA ALA A 111 11.22 -17.78 -65.09
C ALA A 111 10.27 -18.32 -64.01
N SER A 112 10.27 -19.63 -63.75
CA SER A 112 9.42 -20.25 -62.72
C SER A 112 9.84 -19.85 -61.31
N PHE A 113 11.16 -19.77 -61.04
CA PHE A 113 11.68 -19.26 -59.78
C PHE A 113 11.30 -17.80 -59.55
N THR A 114 11.50 -16.93 -60.54
CA THR A 114 11.17 -15.50 -60.44
C THR A 114 9.68 -15.29 -60.21
N ALA A 115 8.82 -16.06 -60.90
CA ALA A 115 7.38 -16.02 -60.71
C ALA A 115 6.97 -16.46 -59.29
N SER A 116 7.56 -17.56 -58.80
CA SER A 116 7.29 -18.10 -57.46
C SER A 116 7.78 -17.16 -56.36
N TRP A 117 8.97 -16.58 -56.54
CA TRP A 117 9.55 -15.59 -55.64
C TRP A 117 8.71 -14.32 -55.55
N ARG A 118 8.22 -13.81 -56.68
CA ARG A 118 7.32 -12.65 -56.72
C ARG A 118 6.01 -12.93 -55.96
N LEU A 119 5.41 -14.08 -56.17
CA LEU A 119 4.18 -14.48 -55.45
C LEU A 119 4.45 -14.62 -53.96
N ALA A 120 5.53 -15.29 -53.56
CA ALA A 120 5.93 -15.43 -52.17
C ALA A 120 6.18 -14.07 -51.49
N THR A 121 6.84 -13.14 -52.19
CA THR A 121 7.12 -11.79 -51.68
C THR A 121 5.84 -10.97 -51.56
N GLN A 122 4.90 -11.12 -52.50
CA GLN A 122 3.60 -10.45 -52.45
C GLN A 122 2.75 -10.95 -51.29
N GLU A 123 2.66 -12.27 -51.09
CA GLU A 123 1.91 -12.86 -49.98
C GLU A 123 2.56 -12.56 -48.62
N ALA A 124 3.88 -12.62 -48.52
CA ALA A 124 4.59 -12.18 -47.31
C ALA A 124 4.35 -10.70 -47.03
N GLY A 125 4.37 -9.83 -48.05
CA GLY A 125 4.06 -8.41 -47.92
C GLY A 125 2.63 -8.17 -47.41
N ARG A 126 1.66 -8.92 -47.95
CA ARG A 126 0.26 -8.86 -47.49
C ARG A 126 0.12 -9.29 -46.03
N GLN A 127 0.72 -10.41 -45.64
CA GLN A 127 0.69 -10.89 -44.26
C GLN A 127 1.34 -9.91 -43.29
N VAL A 128 2.46 -9.29 -43.67
CA VAL A 128 3.12 -8.27 -42.84
C VAL A 128 2.22 -7.05 -42.64
N ILE A 129 1.51 -6.60 -43.67
CA ILE A 129 0.57 -5.49 -43.55
C ILE A 129 -0.59 -5.88 -42.63
N GLU A 130 -1.19 -7.05 -42.82
CA GLU A 130 -2.29 -7.55 -42.00
C GLU A 130 -1.90 -7.65 -40.52
N VAL A 131 -0.74 -8.24 -40.22
CA VAL A 131 -0.22 -8.33 -38.85
C VAL A 131 0.05 -6.94 -38.26
N LYS A 132 0.60 -6.01 -39.05
CA LYS A 132 0.85 -4.64 -38.57
C LYS A 132 -0.43 -3.88 -38.27
N GLU A 133 -1.45 -3.99 -39.12
CA GLU A 133 -2.74 -3.32 -38.88
C GLU A 133 -3.44 -3.94 -37.66
N LYS A 134 -3.47 -5.28 -37.55
CA LYS A 134 -4.01 -5.95 -36.37
C LYS A 134 -3.29 -5.56 -35.08
N ALA A 135 -1.96 -5.49 -35.11
CA ALA A 135 -1.18 -5.06 -33.95
C ALA A 135 -1.47 -3.60 -33.58
N LYS A 136 -1.64 -2.69 -34.56
CA LYS A 136 -2.05 -1.30 -34.28
C LYS A 136 -3.43 -1.23 -33.63
N GLU A 137 -4.38 -2.02 -34.12
CA GLU A 137 -5.73 -2.08 -33.56
C GLU A 137 -5.71 -2.62 -32.13
N GLU A 138 -4.96 -3.69 -31.87
CA GLU A 138 -4.81 -4.27 -30.52
C GLU A 138 -4.14 -3.28 -29.56
N VAL A 139 -3.09 -2.58 -29.98
CA VAL A 139 -2.43 -1.54 -29.17
C VAL A 139 -3.40 -0.38 -28.90
N ALA A 140 -4.16 0.07 -29.90
CA ALA A 140 -5.14 1.13 -29.72
C ALA A 140 -6.27 0.71 -28.76
N ALA A 141 -6.74 -0.54 -28.85
CA ALA A 141 -7.72 -1.10 -27.94
C ALA A 141 -7.19 -1.19 -26.50
N ALA A 142 -5.96 -1.69 -26.32
CA ALA A 142 -5.30 -1.77 -25.02
C ALA A 142 -5.10 -0.39 -24.40
N LEU A 143 -4.69 0.62 -25.20
CA LEU A 143 -4.56 2.00 -24.73
C LEU A 143 -5.90 2.60 -24.30
N ARG A 144 -6.99 2.32 -25.03
CA ARG A 144 -8.33 2.78 -24.62
C ARG A 144 -8.76 2.15 -23.30
N GLN A 145 -8.54 0.85 -23.13
CA GLN A 145 -8.84 0.15 -21.88
C GLN A 145 -7.98 0.68 -20.73
N PHE A 146 -6.70 0.93 -20.97
CA PHE A 146 -5.79 1.49 -19.97
C PHE A 146 -6.22 2.89 -19.51
N HIS A 147 -6.54 3.79 -20.45
CA HIS A 147 -7.06 5.12 -20.09
C HIS A 147 -8.40 5.02 -19.34
N GLY A 148 -9.32 4.16 -19.80
CA GLY A 148 -10.58 3.93 -19.10
C GLY A 148 -10.39 3.40 -17.68
N ALA A 149 -9.39 2.52 -17.46
CA ALA A 149 -9.04 2.03 -16.13
C ALA A 149 -8.45 3.14 -15.25
N LEU A 150 -7.59 4.00 -15.79
CA LEU A 150 -7.05 5.16 -15.07
C LEU A 150 -8.14 6.15 -14.65
N ASP A 151 -9.09 6.44 -15.53
CA ASP A 151 -10.22 7.31 -15.21
C ASP A 151 -11.12 6.70 -14.13
N ALA A 152 -11.34 5.38 -14.17
CA ALA A 152 -12.07 4.66 -13.13
C ALA A 152 -11.34 4.70 -11.78
N ILE A 153 -10.02 4.49 -11.77
CA ILE A 153 -9.20 4.60 -10.55
C ILE A 153 -9.30 6.00 -9.98
N ARG A 154 -9.11 7.04 -10.80
CA ARG A 154 -9.21 8.43 -10.36
C ARG A 154 -10.57 8.75 -9.75
N LYS A 155 -11.65 8.24 -10.33
CA LYS A 155 -13.00 8.41 -9.79
C LYS A 155 -13.14 7.74 -8.43
N LEU A 156 -12.67 6.50 -8.28
CA LEU A 156 -12.70 5.78 -7.00
C LEU A 156 -11.84 6.47 -5.93
N GLU A 157 -10.69 7.04 -6.30
CA GLU A 157 -9.85 7.81 -5.38
C GLU A 157 -10.56 9.08 -4.89
N GLN A 158 -11.28 9.78 -5.78
CA GLN A 158 -12.08 10.95 -5.42
C GLN A 158 -13.25 10.60 -4.51
N GLU A 159 -13.97 9.50 -4.81
CA GLU A 159 -15.06 8.99 -3.97
C GLU A 159 -14.54 8.56 -2.59
N SER A 160 -13.42 7.84 -2.54
CA SER A 160 -12.78 7.42 -1.28
C SER A 160 -12.34 8.61 -0.42
N GLU A 161 -11.81 9.67 -1.03
CA GLU A 161 -11.42 10.88 -0.31
C GLU A 161 -12.64 11.62 0.23
N ALA A 162 -13.73 11.72 -0.55
CA ALA A 162 -14.98 12.33 -0.11
C ALA A 162 -15.62 11.53 1.05
N ASP A 163 -15.62 10.21 0.96
CA ASP A 163 -16.12 9.33 2.02
C ASP A 163 -15.29 9.46 3.30
N ALA A 164 -13.95 9.55 3.19
CA ALA A 164 -13.08 9.77 4.35
C ALA A 164 -13.40 11.09 5.07
N GLN A 165 -13.62 12.17 4.31
CA GLN A 165 -14.00 13.48 4.86
C GLN A 165 -15.38 13.45 5.53
N GLU A 166 -16.37 12.74 4.97
CA GLU A 166 -17.68 12.60 5.62
C GLU A 166 -17.60 11.73 6.88
N ILE A 167 -16.78 10.67 6.89
CA ILE A 167 -16.54 9.85 8.08
C ILE A 167 -15.92 10.71 9.20
N GLU A 168 -14.92 11.52 8.90
CA GLU A 168 -14.30 12.43 9.88
C GLU A 168 -15.35 13.41 10.44
N ARG A 169 -16.11 14.05 9.55
CA ARG A 169 -17.18 14.98 9.94
C ARG A 169 -18.27 14.32 10.79
N LEU A 170 -18.67 13.09 10.48
CA LEU A 170 -19.68 12.35 11.25
C LEU A 170 -19.12 11.91 12.61
N SER A 171 -17.84 11.52 12.65
CA SER A 171 -17.15 11.17 13.90
C SER A 171 -17.06 12.36 14.85
N ASP A 172 -16.69 13.54 14.34
CA ASP A 172 -16.69 14.80 15.10
C ASP A 172 -18.07 15.16 15.66
N LYS A 173 -19.12 14.94 14.87
CA LYS A 173 -20.50 15.17 15.34
C LYS A 173 -20.88 14.17 16.42
N LEU A 174 -20.51 12.90 16.24
CA LEU A 174 -20.79 11.86 17.22
C LEU A 174 -20.13 12.21 18.56
N GLU A 175 -18.85 12.56 18.57
CA GLU A 175 -18.13 12.97 19.78
C GLU A 175 -18.78 14.19 20.46
N LYS A 176 -19.18 15.20 19.68
CA LYS A 176 -19.91 16.38 20.21
C LYS A 176 -21.26 16.00 20.82
N THR A 177 -21.98 15.06 20.20
CA THR A 177 -23.27 14.61 20.75
C THR A 177 -23.10 13.74 22.00
N GLU A 178 -22.07 12.91 22.06
CA GLU A 178 -21.75 12.07 23.22
C GLU A 178 -21.33 12.92 24.42
N THR A 179 -20.50 13.93 24.20
CA THR A 179 -20.11 14.88 25.25
C THR A 179 -21.32 15.67 25.78
N ALA A 180 -22.17 16.20 24.89
CA ALA A 180 -23.40 16.88 25.29
C ALA A 180 -24.37 15.96 26.06
N LEU A 181 -24.51 14.70 25.65
CA LEU A 181 -25.34 13.72 26.35
C LEU A 181 -24.81 13.45 27.75
N HIS A 182 -23.49 13.28 27.90
CA HIS A 182 -22.86 13.03 29.18
C HIS A 182 -23.00 14.23 30.13
N ASP A 183 -22.90 15.45 29.62
CA ASP A 183 -23.12 16.66 30.42
C ASP A 183 -24.57 16.81 30.86
N LEU A 184 -25.54 16.58 29.96
CA LEU A 184 -26.96 16.53 30.32
C LEU A 184 -27.27 15.43 31.34
N GLN A 185 -26.61 14.27 31.26
CA GLN A 185 -26.76 13.20 32.23
C GLN A 185 -26.25 13.60 33.62
N LYS A 186 -25.13 14.34 33.69
CA LYS A 186 -24.62 14.91 34.95
C LYS A 186 -25.57 15.94 35.53
N GLU A 187 -26.10 16.85 34.70
CA GLU A 187 -27.08 17.86 35.14
C GLU A 187 -28.34 17.19 35.68
N ALA A 188 -28.88 16.18 34.97
CA ALA A 188 -30.04 15.42 35.42
C ALA A 188 -29.80 14.73 36.78
N ALA A 189 -28.61 14.14 36.98
CA ALA A 189 -28.24 13.56 38.27
C ALA A 189 -28.14 14.63 39.38
N GLY A 190 -27.58 15.81 39.06
CA GLY A 190 -27.51 16.95 39.96
C GLY A 190 -28.90 17.46 40.37
N HIS A 191 -29.79 17.65 39.41
CA HIS A 191 -31.18 18.05 39.68
C HIS A 191 -31.93 17.01 40.50
N LYS A 192 -31.74 15.71 40.23
CA LYS A 192 -32.35 14.65 41.04
C LYS A 192 -31.90 14.74 42.50
N SER A 193 -30.60 14.96 42.75
CA SER A 193 -30.08 15.14 44.11
C SER A 193 -30.66 16.40 44.79
N GLN A 194 -30.79 17.51 44.07
CA GLN A 194 -31.41 18.74 44.58
C GLN A 194 -32.88 18.51 44.95
N VAL A 195 -33.64 17.80 44.11
CA VAL A 195 -35.04 17.45 44.39
C VAL A 195 -35.14 16.60 45.66
N GLU A 196 -34.29 15.58 45.81
CA GLU A 196 -34.25 14.74 47.02
C GLU A 196 -33.89 15.55 48.29
N GLN A 197 -33.00 16.53 48.18
CA GLN A 197 -32.65 17.44 49.29
C GLN A 197 -33.82 18.36 49.66
N LEU A 198 -34.46 18.97 48.67
CA LEU A 198 -35.62 19.85 48.88
C LEU A 198 -36.78 19.09 49.50
N GLN A 199 -37.05 17.86 49.06
CA GLN A 199 -38.08 16.99 49.66
C GLN A 199 -37.81 16.74 51.15
N LYS A 200 -36.56 16.41 51.53
CA LYS A 200 -36.18 16.24 52.95
C LYS A 200 -36.35 17.51 53.77
N LEU A 201 -36.04 18.68 53.19
CA LEU A 201 -36.24 19.96 53.86
C LEU A 201 -37.73 20.28 54.04
N MET A 202 -38.55 20.01 53.02
CA MET A 202 -40.00 20.16 53.11
C MET A 202 -40.59 19.26 54.21
N GLU A 203 -40.22 17.98 54.25
CA GLU A 203 -40.65 17.05 55.32
C GLU A 203 -40.27 17.54 56.71
N LYS A 204 -39.05 18.11 56.87
CA LYS A 204 -38.60 18.67 58.14
C LYS A 204 -39.41 19.90 58.53
N GLN A 205 -39.65 20.81 57.60
CA GLN A 205 -40.45 22.02 57.83
C GLN A 205 -41.90 21.66 58.18
N GLU A 206 -42.48 20.69 57.50
CA GLU A 206 -43.84 20.22 57.77
C GLU A 206 -43.97 19.64 59.18
N LYS A 207 -42.98 18.85 59.64
CA LYS A 207 -42.91 18.39 61.04
C LYS A 207 -42.78 19.54 62.05
N THR A 208 -41.99 20.56 61.73
CA THR A 208 -41.87 21.75 62.61
C THR A 208 -43.16 22.54 62.67
N ILE A 209 -43.84 22.76 61.55
CA ILE A 209 -45.14 23.43 61.50
C ILE A 209 -46.16 22.66 62.33
N GLU A 210 -46.19 21.33 62.20
CA GLU A 210 -47.09 20.48 62.98
C GLU A 210 -46.79 20.55 64.48
N GLY A 211 -45.50 20.53 64.88
CA GLY A 211 -45.10 20.73 66.27
C GLY A 211 -45.53 22.09 66.83
N LEU A 212 -45.30 23.17 66.06
CA LEU A 212 -45.72 24.52 66.45
C LEU A 212 -47.25 24.65 66.56
N ARG A 213 -48.01 23.97 65.69
CA ARG A 213 -49.49 23.92 65.78
C ARG A 213 -49.94 23.24 67.07
N GLN A 214 -49.30 22.13 67.44
CA GLN A 214 -49.61 21.42 68.68
C GLN A 214 -49.25 22.25 69.92
N GLU A 215 -48.12 22.95 69.90
CA GLU A 215 -47.73 23.88 70.97
C GLU A 215 -48.70 25.07 71.08
N ALA A 216 -49.10 25.65 69.95
CA ALA A 216 -50.09 26.72 69.92
C ALA A 216 -51.45 26.28 70.47
N ALA A 217 -51.89 25.05 70.15
CA ALA A 217 -53.11 24.47 70.69
C ALA A 217 -53.03 24.31 72.23
N LYS A 218 -51.93 23.76 72.75
CA LYS A 218 -51.70 23.64 74.21
C LYS A 218 -51.65 25.01 74.89
N ALA A 219 -51.00 26.00 74.27
CA ALA A 219 -50.95 27.35 74.81
C ALA A 219 -52.35 28.00 74.87
N ALA A 220 -53.20 27.75 73.87
CA ALA A 220 -54.59 28.21 73.86
C ALA A 220 -55.41 27.55 74.98
N GLU A 221 -55.26 26.24 75.20
CA GLU A 221 -55.90 25.51 76.30
C GLU A 221 -55.47 26.05 77.67
N LEU A 222 -54.16 26.20 77.90
CA LEU A 222 -53.62 26.76 79.15
C LEU A 222 -54.10 28.20 79.38
N LYS A 223 -54.16 29.01 78.33
CA LYS A 223 -54.72 30.37 78.44
C LYS A 223 -56.19 30.33 78.85
N GLY A 224 -56.96 29.38 78.31
CA GLY A 224 -58.35 29.13 78.71
C GLY A 224 -58.48 28.73 80.18
N THR A 225 -57.63 27.82 80.68
CA THR A 225 -57.65 27.41 82.09
C THR A 225 -57.20 28.52 83.04
N VAL A 226 -56.19 29.33 82.66
CA VAL A 226 -55.80 30.52 83.42
C VAL A 226 -56.95 31.50 83.50
N ALA A 227 -57.63 31.78 82.38
CA ALA A 227 -58.78 32.69 82.37
C ALA A 227 -59.93 32.20 83.27
N THR A 228 -60.23 30.89 83.28
CA THR A 228 -61.26 30.32 84.17
C THR A 228 -60.85 30.35 85.64
N LEU A 229 -59.60 30.00 85.95
CA LEU A 229 -59.07 30.09 87.32
C LEU A 229 -59.05 31.54 87.83
N GLN A 230 -58.70 32.50 86.97
CA GLN A 230 -58.73 33.92 87.32
C GLN A 230 -60.15 34.39 87.64
N ALA A 231 -61.13 34.03 86.80
CA ALA A 231 -62.53 34.32 87.06
C ALA A 231 -63.08 33.62 88.33
N GLN A 232 -62.56 32.44 88.69
CA GLN A 232 -62.89 31.78 89.95
C GLN A 232 -62.28 32.50 91.16
N ASN A 233 -61.02 32.93 91.07
CA ASN A 233 -60.35 33.71 92.11
C ASN A 233 -61.07 35.04 92.34
N ASP A 234 -61.42 35.78 91.28
CA ASP A 234 -62.16 37.04 91.39
C ASP A 234 -63.49 36.83 92.15
N LYS A 235 -64.24 35.77 91.81
CA LYS A 235 -65.47 35.38 92.52
C LYS A 235 -65.24 35.01 93.99
N LEU A 236 -64.11 34.39 94.33
CA LEU A 236 -63.76 34.05 95.72
C LEU A 236 -63.36 35.30 96.52
N MET A 237 -62.61 36.21 95.89
CA MET A 237 -62.21 37.49 96.52
C MET A 237 -63.42 38.38 96.81
N ASP A 238 -64.44 38.39 95.95
CA ASP A 238 -65.72 39.06 96.22
C ASP A 238 -66.51 38.43 97.39
N ARG A 239 -66.30 37.13 97.66
CA ARG A 239 -66.96 36.39 98.74
C ARG A 239 -66.22 36.43 100.07
N LEU A 240 -64.95 36.84 100.08
CA LEU A 240 -64.22 37.04 101.32
C LEU A 240 -64.75 38.30 102.02
N PRO A 241 -65.21 38.23 103.28
CA PRO A 241 -65.60 39.42 104.02
C PRO A 241 -64.39 40.35 104.13
N LYS A 242 -64.58 41.65 103.88
CA LYS A 242 -63.56 42.67 104.17
C LYS A 242 -63.31 42.68 105.68
N SER A 243 -62.36 41.87 106.14
CA SER A 243 -61.87 41.93 107.53
C SER A 243 -61.16 43.26 107.70
N LYS A 244 -61.79 44.16 108.46
CA LYS A 244 -61.10 45.09 109.34
C LYS A 244 -60.54 44.34 110.54
#